data_AF-W5P8G1-F1
#
_entry.id   AF-W5P8G1-F1
#
_cell.length_a   1.000
_cell.length_b   1.000
_cell.length_c   1.000
_cell.angle_alpha   90.00
_cell.angle_beta   90.00
_cell.angle_gamma   90.00
#
_symmetry.space_group_name_H-M   'P 1'
#
loop_
_entity.id
_entity.type
_entity.pdbx_description
1 polymer ?
#
loop_
_entity_poly.entity_id
_entity_poly.type
_entity_poly.pdbx_seq_one_letter_code
_entity_poly.pdbx_strand_id
1 'polypeptide(L)'
;KLNHQEVAEDKRFKLPANWEDKKVHLEWQLQGEEKEKGCGGKDYEEVKLLEISVKDVERWKREKRKNPDLGFSDYAAAQLHQYHRLTKQIRPDIETYKRLEIKAGKAFHPTSSRPLHRTYVPSTEETGRMVIDLEKQFQPEPRFSNFRSGHLETSLYTNERNAKFNKKAERFYEKYTAEINLERGNSL
;
A
#
# COMPACT_ATOMS: atom_id res chain seq x y z
N LYS A 1 -36.27 0.83 -31.35
CA LYS A 1 -34.96 0.31 -30.90
C LYS A 1 -34.27 1.21 -29.85
N LEU A 2 -34.59 2.51 -29.75
CA LEU A 2 -34.05 3.43 -28.72
C LEU A 2 -34.36 3.02 -27.26
N ASN A 3 -35.56 2.51 -27.01
CA ASN A 3 -36.03 2.18 -25.66
C ASN A 3 -35.20 1.07 -24.95
N HIS A 4 -34.48 0.22 -25.70
CA HIS A 4 -33.66 -0.84 -25.10
C HIS A 4 -32.31 -0.32 -24.59
N GLN A 5 -31.75 0.70 -25.25
CA GLN A 5 -30.47 1.30 -24.84
C GLN A 5 -30.65 2.16 -23.60
N GLU A 6 -31.70 3.00 -23.55
CA GLU A 6 -32.02 3.82 -22.37
C GLU A 6 -32.31 2.94 -21.15
N VAL A 7 -33.08 1.86 -21.31
CA VAL A 7 -33.37 0.89 -20.23
C VAL A 7 -32.13 0.11 -19.79
N ALA A 8 -31.15 -0.10 -20.66
CA ALA A 8 -29.89 -0.76 -20.31
C ALA A 8 -28.94 0.17 -19.53
N GLU A 9 -28.89 1.45 -19.88
CA GLU A 9 -28.11 2.46 -19.18
C GLU A 9 -28.70 2.76 -17.80
N ASP A 10 -30.02 2.88 -17.68
CA ASP A 10 -30.73 3.09 -16.42
C ASP A 10 -30.49 1.97 -15.40
N LYS A 11 -30.33 0.73 -15.90
CA LYS A 11 -29.97 -0.42 -15.07
C LYS A 11 -28.53 -0.35 -14.59
N ARG A 12 -27.59 0.16 -15.39
CA ARG A 12 -26.19 0.34 -14.99
C ARG A 12 -26.06 1.40 -13.89
N PHE A 13 -26.83 2.49 -13.96
CA PHE A 13 -26.85 3.52 -12.92
C PHE A 13 -27.47 3.07 -11.60
N LYS A 14 -28.41 2.11 -11.62
CA LYS A 14 -29.06 1.56 -10.42
C LYS A 14 -28.25 0.47 -9.72
N LEU A 15 -27.15 0.00 -10.31
CA LEU A 15 -26.30 -1.03 -9.74
C LEU A 15 -25.19 -0.40 -8.88
N PRO A 16 -24.80 -1.04 -7.75
CA PRO A 16 -23.65 -0.59 -6.97
C PRO A 16 -22.38 -0.54 -7.83
N ALA A 17 -21.50 0.43 -7.57
CA ALA A 17 -20.24 0.60 -8.32
C ALA A 17 -19.37 -0.68 -8.41
N ASN A 18 -19.49 -1.57 -7.42
CA ASN A 18 -18.74 -2.84 -7.37
C ASN A 18 -19.55 -4.05 -7.87
N TRP A 19 -20.63 -3.85 -8.64
CA TRP A 19 -21.52 -4.92 -9.08
C TRP A 19 -20.84 -5.90 -10.05
N GLU A 20 -20.04 -5.40 -10.98
CA GLU A 20 -19.32 -6.24 -11.94
C GLU A 20 -18.31 -7.15 -11.23
N ASP A 21 -17.57 -6.60 -10.26
CA ASP A 21 -16.64 -7.37 -9.42
C ASP A 21 -17.37 -8.45 -8.60
N LYS A 22 -18.54 -8.12 -8.04
CA LYS A 22 -19.39 -9.09 -7.32
C LYS A 22 -19.86 -10.21 -8.26
N LYS A 23 -20.26 -9.88 -9.48
CA LYS A 23 -20.69 -10.87 -10.47
C LYS A 23 -19.54 -11.81 -10.86
N VAL A 24 -18.37 -11.27 -11.17
CA VAL A 24 -17.17 -12.06 -11.48
C VAL A 24 -16.78 -12.96 -10.31
N HIS A 25 -16.88 -12.46 -9.08
CA HIS A 25 -16.61 -13.27 -7.89
C HIS A 25 -17.60 -14.43 -7.73
N LEU A 26 -18.89 -14.18 -7.93
CA LEU A 26 -19.94 -15.22 -7.89
C LEU A 26 -19.76 -16.26 -9.00
N GLU A 27 -19.43 -15.83 -10.22
CA GLU A 27 -19.12 -16.74 -11.34
C GLU A 27 -17.88 -17.60 -11.03
N TRP A 28 -16.85 -17.02 -10.42
CA TRP A 28 -15.67 -17.77 -9.98
C TRP A 28 -15.98 -18.79 -8.88
N GLN A 29 -16.84 -18.44 -7.91
CA GLN A 29 -17.30 -19.36 -6.87
C GLN A 29 -18.09 -20.53 -7.47
N LEU A 30 -19.05 -20.25 -8.35
CA LEU A 30 -19.84 -21.28 -9.04
C LEU A 30 -18.96 -22.22 -9.86
N GLN A 31 -17.99 -21.69 -10.60
CA GLN A 31 -17.00 -22.51 -11.33
C GLN A 31 -16.12 -23.35 -10.39
N GLY A 32 -15.82 -22.84 -9.19
CA GLY A 32 -15.11 -23.59 -8.15
C GLY A 32 -15.92 -24.79 -7.67
N GLU A 33 -17.18 -24.57 -7.31
CA GLU A 33 -18.10 -25.62 -6.84
C GLU A 33 -18.38 -26.68 -7.92
N GLU A 34 -18.51 -26.29 -9.19
CA GLU A 34 -18.67 -27.23 -10.30
C GLU A 34 -17.46 -28.15 -10.48
N LYS A 35 -16.26 -27.58 -10.38
CA LYS A 35 -15.01 -28.34 -10.50
C LYS A 35 -14.80 -29.27 -9.30
N GLU A 36 -15.12 -28.83 -8.09
CA GLU A 36 -15.07 -29.65 -6.87
C GLU A 36 -15.98 -30.88 -6.98
N LYS A 37 -17.22 -30.71 -7.48
CA LYS A 37 -18.15 -31.82 -7.76
C LYS A 37 -17.62 -32.78 -8.83
N GLY A 38 -16.84 -32.27 -9.79
CA GLY A 38 -16.21 -33.06 -10.84
C GLY A 38 -14.99 -33.87 -10.38
N CYS A 39 -14.43 -33.57 -9.20
CA CYS A 39 -13.21 -34.19 -8.69
C CYS A 39 -13.40 -35.53 -7.99
N GLY A 40 -14.45 -36.31 -8.26
CA GLY A 40 -14.52 -37.75 -7.94
C GLY A 40 -14.12 -38.19 -6.52
N GLY A 41 -14.24 -37.32 -5.51
CA GLY A 41 -13.83 -37.57 -4.11
C GLY A 41 -12.37 -37.26 -3.75
N LYS A 42 -11.59 -36.62 -4.63
CA LYS A 42 -10.26 -36.05 -4.29
C LYS A 42 -10.42 -34.59 -3.86
N ASP A 43 -9.58 -34.14 -2.93
CA ASP A 43 -9.56 -32.75 -2.49
C ASP A 43 -9.22 -31.81 -3.66
N TYR A 44 -10.15 -30.92 -4.01
CA TYR A 44 -10.05 -30.03 -5.16
C TYR A 44 -8.82 -29.10 -5.08
N GLU A 45 -8.43 -28.72 -3.87
CA GLU A 45 -7.23 -27.91 -3.66
C GLU A 45 -5.95 -28.64 -4.06
N GLU A 46 -5.83 -29.94 -3.80
CA GLU A 46 -4.65 -30.73 -4.18
C GLU A 46 -4.55 -30.88 -5.70
N VAL A 47 -5.68 -31.19 -6.36
CA VAL A 47 -5.76 -31.28 -7.83
C VAL A 47 -5.34 -29.96 -8.47
N LYS A 48 -5.84 -28.84 -7.93
CA LYS A 48 -5.47 -27.51 -8.39
C LYS A 48 -3.99 -27.20 -8.19
N LEU A 49 -3.39 -27.59 -7.06
CA LEU A 49 -1.96 -27.39 -6.80
C LEU A 49 -1.07 -28.16 -7.78
N LEU A 50 -1.51 -29.33 -8.26
CA LEU A 50 -0.80 -30.12 -9.27
C LEU A 50 -0.81 -29.46 -10.66
N GLU A 51 -1.84 -28.66 -10.97
CA GLU A 51 -1.94 -27.93 -12.25
C GLU A 51 -1.08 -26.66 -12.29
N ILE A 52 -0.66 -26.14 -11.13
CA ILE A 52 0.10 -24.88 -11.08
C ILE A 52 1.57 -25.15 -11.44
N SER A 53 2.04 -24.50 -12.52
CA SER A 53 3.45 -24.59 -12.92
C SER A 53 4.36 -23.92 -11.88
N VAL A 54 5.59 -24.41 -11.74
CA VAL A 54 6.64 -23.77 -10.94
C VAL A 54 6.81 -22.29 -11.31
N LYS A 55 6.68 -21.95 -12.60
CA LYS A 55 6.75 -20.56 -13.10
C LYS A 55 5.61 -19.69 -12.57
N ASP A 56 4.41 -20.26 -12.44
CA ASP A 56 3.23 -19.57 -11.94
C ASP A 56 3.33 -19.38 -10.42
N VAL A 57 3.84 -20.38 -9.69
CA VAL A 57 4.17 -20.25 -8.26
C VAL A 57 5.19 -19.14 -8.03
N GLU A 58 6.25 -19.06 -8.84
CA GLU A 58 7.25 -18.00 -8.71
C GLU A 58 6.70 -16.60 -8.99
N ARG A 59 5.88 -16.46 -10.05
CA ARG A 59 5.21 -15.19 -10.37
C ARG A 59 4.30 -14.78 -9.23
N TRP A 60 3.47 -15.70 -8.74
CA TRP A 60 2.57 -15.47 -7.64
C TRP A 60 3.31 -15.11 -6.34
N LYS A 61 4.42 -15.78 -6.03
CA LYS A 61 5.28 -15.44 -4.89
C LYS A 61 5.92 -14.06 -5.03
N ARG A 62 6.33 -13.64 -6.23
CA ARG A 62 6.84 -12.27 -6.48
C ARG A 62 5.76 -11.22 -6.29
N GLU A 63 4.56 -11.48 -6.79
CA GLU A 63 3.40 -10.58 -6.69
C GLU A 63 2.86 -10.48 -5.26
N LYS A 64 2.93 -11.57 -4.49
CA LYS A 64 2.54 -11.63 -3.07
C LYS A 64 3.64 -11.22 -2.09
N ARG A 65 4.75 -10.63 -2.54
CA ARG A 65 5.76 -10.05 -1.61
C ARG A 65 5.14 -8.89 -0.84
N LYS A 66 4.42 -9.22 0.23
CA LYS A 66 3.90 -8.28 1.21
C LYS A 66 5.07 -7.83 2.05
N ASN A 67 5.31 -6.52 2.09
CA ASN A 67 6.22 -5.91 3.05
C ASN A 67 5.34 -5.31 4.16
N PRO A 68 4.87 -6.11 5.14
CA PRO A 68 4.03 -5.60 6.20
C PRO A 68 4.84 -4.59 7.03
N ASP A 69 4.16 -3.56 7.52
CA ASP A 69 4.74 -2.65 8.50
C ASP A 69 4.78 -3.36 9.85
N LEU A 70 5.99 -3.61 10.36
CA LEU A 70 6.24 -4.27 11.64
C LEU A 70 6.11 -3.29 12.82
N GLY A 71 5.85 -2.01 12.55
CA GLY A 71 5.83 -0.94 13.53
C GLY A 71 7.18 -0.24 13.65
N PHE A 72 7.16 0.89 14.37
CA PHE A 72 8.36 1.68 14.59
C PHE A 72 9.29 1.00 15.59
N SER A 73 10.52 0.70 15.16
CA SER A 73 11.60 0.19 16.01
C SER A 73 12.67 1.25 16.23
N ASP A 74 13.34 1.69 15.16
CA ASP A 74 14.39 2.70 15.17
C ASP A 74 14.28 3.64 13.95
N TYR A 75 14.81 4.85 14.08
CA TYR A 75 14.84 5.85 13.02
C TYR A 75 15.68 5.38 11.82
N ALA A 76 16.79 4.67 12.04
CA ALA A 76 17.60 4.14 10.95
C ALA A 76 16.84 3.09 10.13
N ALA A 77 16.11 2.21 10.80
CA ALA A 77 15.27 1.21 10.13
C ALA A 77 14.14 1.88 9.33
N ALA A 78 13.45 2.87 9.92
CA ALA A 78 12.41 3.64 9.23
C ALA A 78 12.97 4.36 7.98
N GLN A 79 14.15 4.98 8.10
CA GLN A 79 14.84 5.62 6.98
C GLN A 79 15.21 4.62 5.89
N LEU A 80 15.70 3.44 6.25
CA LEU A 80 16.04 2.38 5.30
C LEU A 80 14.81 1.87 4.56
N HIS A 81 13.68 1.71 5.25
CA HIS A 81 12.40 1.37 4.62
C HIS A 81 11.94 2.43 3.62
N GLN A 82 12.01 3.71 3.99
CA GLN A 82 11.69 4.82 3.09
C GLN A 82 12.64 4.83 1.88
N TYR A 83 13.94 4.66 2.10
CA TYR A 83 14.94 4.60 1.04
C TYR A 83 14.68 3.45 0.06
N HIS A 84 14.38 2.25 0.55
CA HIS A 84 14.00 1.12 -0.31
C HIS A 84 12.72 1.36 -1.10
N ARG A 85 11.76 2.11 -0.55
CA ARG A 85 10.54 2.51 -1.26
C ARG A 85 10.87 3.49 -2.39
N LEU A 86 11.63 4.55 -2.09
CA LEU A 86 12.01 5.59 -3.05
C LEU A 86 12.87 5.01 -4.18
N THR A 87 13.89 4.21 -3.86
CA THR A 87 14.76 3.57 -4.86
C THR A 87 14.00 2.65 -5.83
N LYS A 88 12.94 1.98 -5.38
CA LYS A 88 12.07 1.18 -6.26
C LYS A 88 11.17 2.04 -7.17
N GLN A 89 10.85 3.26 -6.76
CA GLN A 89 9.99 4.17 -7.52
C GLN A 89 10.78 4.93 -8.61
N ILE A 90 12.07 5.17 -8.39
CA ILE A 90 12.93 5.86 -9.35
C ILE A 90 13.05 5.03 -10.64
N ARG A 91 12.71 5.64 -11.77
CA ARG A 91 12.90 5.06 -13.11
C ARG A 91 14.00 5.83 -13.83
N PRO A 92 15.20 5.24 -14.00
CA PRO A 92 16.30 5.92 -14.69
C PRO A 92 16.03 6.00 -16.19
N ASP A 93 16.43 7.11 -16.79
CA ASP A 93 16.43 7.27 -18.25
C ASP A 93 17.77 6.78 -18.82
N ILE A 94 17.67 5.73 -19.64
CA ILE A 94 18.84 5.01 -20.17
C ILE A 94 19.51 5.81 -21.29
N GLU A 95 18.77 6.64 -22.03
CA GLU A 95 19.33 7.39 -23.15
C GLU A 95 20.24 8.51 -22.68
N THR A 96 19.76 9.29 -21.72
CA THR A 96 20.54 10.38 -21.09
C THR A 96 21.78 9.82 -20.39
N TYR A 97 21.65 8.68 -19.72
CA TYR A 97 22.79 7.96 -19.13
C TYR A 97 23.87 7.63 -20.17
N LYS A 98 23.51 7.01 -21.29
CA LYS A 98 24.46 6.66 -22.36
C LYS A 98 25.13 7.89 -22.99
N ARG A 99 24.38 8.98 -23.18
CA ARG A 99 24.93 10.24 -23.69
C ARG A 99 25.99 10.82 -22.73
N LEU A 100 25.74 10.77 -21.43
CA LEU A 100 26.68 11.21 -20.40
C LEU A 100 27.91 10.30 -20.32
N GLU A 101 27.72 8.99 -20.47
CA GLU A 101 28.81 8.00 -20.52
C GLU A 101 29.77 8.28 -21.67
N ILE A 102 29.25 8.50 -22.88
CA ILE A 102 30.06 8.83 -24.07
C ILE A 102 30.81 10.15 -23.85
N LYS A 103 30.17 11.16 -23.27
CA LYS A 103 30.77 12.47 -23.01
C LYS A 103 31.89 12.41 -21.96
N ALA A 104 31.71 11.63 -20.90
CA ALA A 104 32.66 11.51 -19.80
C ALA A 104 33.76 10.45 -20.05
N GLY A 105 33.51 9.48 -20.93
CA GLY A 105 34.45 8.42 -21.29
C GLY A 105 35.01 7.69 -20.06
N LYS A 106 36.35 7.61 -19.95
CA LYS A 106 37.01 6.93 -18.82
C LYS A 106 36.77 7.58 -17.47
N ALA A 107 36.38 8.85 -17.44
CA ALA A 107 36.10 9.52 -16.18
C ALA A 107 34.77 9.07 -15.56
N PHE A 108 33.84 8.53 -16.37
CA PHE A 108 32.48 8.19 -15.98
C PHE A 108 32.35 7.19 -14.82
N HIS A 109 33.37 6.36 -14.62
CA HIS A 109 33.51 5.47 -13.47
C HIS A 109 34.53 6.03 -12.48
N PRO A 110 34.17 7.03 -11.66
CA PRO A 110 35.08 7.62 -10.69
C PRO A 110 35.39 6.62 -9.57
N THR A 111 36.66 6.57 -9.18
CA THR A 111 37.09 5.92 -7.92
C THR A 111 37.09 6.98 -6.81
N SER A 112 37.05 6.57 -5.54
CA SER A 112 37.06 7.49 -4.38
C SER A 112 38.14 8.59 -4.45
N SER A 113 39.30 8.30 -5.05
CA SER A 113 40.41 9.24 -5.23
C SER A 113 40.27 10.20 -6.43
N ARG A 114 39.38 9.94 -7.39
CA ARG A 114 39.18 10.74 -8.60
C ARG A 114 37.70 11.11 -8.79
N PRO A 115 37.18 12.07 -8.02
CA PRO A 115 35.79 12.49 -8.13
C PRO A 115 35.55 13.32 -9.39
N LEU A 116 34.56 12.92 -10.18
CA LEU A 116 34.02 13.67 -11.33
C LEU A 116 33.15 14.88 -10.92
N HIS A 117 32.93 15.06 -9.62
CA HIS A 117 31.73 15.70 -9.08
C HIS A 117 31.68 17.23 -9.21
N ARG A 118 32.81 17.93 -9.35
CA ARG A 118 32.83 19.41 -9.29
C ARG A 118 32.37 20.15 -10.54
N THR A 119 32.25 19.48 -11.69
CA THR A 119 31.99 20.15 -12.98
C THR A 119 30.60 19.90 -13.56
N TYR A 120 29.78 19.06 -12.92
CA TYR A 120 28.45 18.74 -13.45
C TYR A 120 27.44 19.80 -13.02
N VAL A 121 26.87 20.47 -14.02
CA VAL A 121 25.73 21.38 -13.83
C VAL A 121 24.51 20.67 -14.41
N PRO A 122 23.53 20.26 -13.57
CA PRO A 122 22.34 19.58 -14.04
C PRO A 122 21.45 20.52 -14.86
N SER A 123 20.64 19.94 -15.74
CA SER A 123 19.62 20.66 -16.49
C SER A 123 18.48 21.10 -15.58
N THR A 124 17.78 22.18 -15.94
CA THR A 124 16.62 22.67 -15.22
C THR A 124 15.52 21.60 -15.11
N GLU A 125 15.35 20.78 -16.15
CA GLU A 125 14.40 19.65 -16.14
C GLU A 125 14.74 18.58 -15.08
N GLU A 126 16.02 18.25 -14.92
CA GLU A 126 16.49 17.28 -13.93
C GLU A 126 16.25 17.80 -12.51
N THR A 127 16.55 19.08 -12.28
CA THR A 127 16.27 19.73 -11.00
C THR A 127 14.77 19.81 -10.71
N GLY A 128 13.93 20.04 -11.73
CA GLY A 128 12.47 20.05 -11.59
C GLY A 128 11.90 18.70 -11.16
N ARG A 129 12.39 17.58 -11.73
CA ARG A 129 11.98 16.23 -11.30
C ARG A 129 12.35 15.96 -9.85
N MET A 130 13.56 16.36 -9.43
CA MET A 130 14.00 16.23 -8.05
C MET A 130 13.12 17.02 -7.08
N VAL A 131 12.79 18.27 -7.42
CA VAL A 131 11.92 19.12 -6.59
C VAL A 131 10.55 18.49 -6.41
N ILE A 132 9.93 18.00 -7.50
CA ILE A 132 8.64 17.32 -7.45
C ILE A 132 8.70 16.08 -6.53
N ASP A 133 9.77 15.29 -6.61
CA ASP A 133 9.91 14.10 -5.76
C ASP A 133 10.19 14.44 -4.29
N LEU A 134 10.84 15.58 -4.00
CA LEU A 134 10.96 16.10 -2.63
C LEU A 134 9.62 16.61 -2.11
N GLU A 135 8.87 17.38 -2.90
CA GLU A 135 7.54 17.86 -2.53
C GLU A 135 6.60 16.69 -2.21
N LYS A 136 6.63 15.61 -3.01
CA LYS A 136 5.88 14.38 -2.71
C LYS A 136 6.29 13.74 -1.38
N GLN A 137 7.56 13.83 -0.98
CA GLN A 137 8.03 13.31 0.30
C GLN A 137 7.60 14.19 1.48
N PHE A 138 7.53 15.51 1.28
CA PHE A 138 7.08 16.46 2.30
C PHE A 138 5.57 16.55 2.42
N GLN A 139 4.83 16.22 1.36
CA GLN A 139 3.37 16.15 1.42
C GLN A 139 2.99 15.21 2.56
N PRO A 140 2.24 15.70 3.57
CA PRO A 140 1.86 14.88 4.70
C PRO A 140 1.04 13.73 4.15
N GLU A 141 1.61 12.53 4.18
CA GLU A 141 0.90 11.31 3.78
C GLU A 141 -0.38 11.27 4.65
N PRO A 142 -1.59 11.41 4.06
CA PRO A 142 -2.83 11.45 4.84
C PRO A 142 -3.13 10.12 5.55
N ARG A 143 -2.21 9.15 5.43
CA ARG A 143 -2.32 7.76 5.89
C ARG A 143 -1.39 7.41 7.05
N PHE A 144 -0.37 8.21 7.39
CA PHE A 144 0.56 7.81 8.47
C PHE A 144 -0.11 7.83 9.84
N SER A 145 -0.95 8.83 10.08
CA SER A 145 -2.08 8.70 10.99
C SER A 145 -3.32 8.64 10.13
N ASN A 146 -3.80 7.45 9.77
CA ASN A 146 -5.19 7.31 9.34
C ASN A 146 -6.02 7.95 10.46
N PHE A 147 -6.47 9.19 10.24
CA PHE A 147 -7.34 9.88 11.16
C PHE A 147 -8.56 8.98 11.26
N ARG A 148 -8.67 8.23 12.36
CA ARG A 148 -9.93 7.60 12.73
C ARG A 148 -10.84 8.80 12.91
N SER A 149 -11.64 9.10 11.89
CA SER A 149 -12.69 10.12 11.92
C SER A 149 -13.79 9.62 12.86
N GLY A 150 -13.42 9.42 14.12
CA GLY A 150 -14.31 9.19 15.24
C GLY A 150 -14.87 10.55 15.62
N HIS A 151 -15.81 11.02 14.80
CA HIS A 151 -16.68 12.13 15.16
C HIS A 151 -17.47 11.83 16.46
N LEU A 152 -17.50 10.57 16.94
CA LEU A 152 -18.34 10.18 18.06
C LEU A 152 -17.75 10.39 19.47
N GLU A 153 -16.43 10.53 19.63
CA GLU A 153 -15.78 10.48 20.97
C GLU A 153 -15.29 11.85 21.48
N THR A 154 -15.00 12.81 20.60
CA THR A 154 -14.53 14.14 21.04
C THR A 154 -15.61 14.98 21.71
N SER A 155 -16.90 14.68 21.50
CA SER A 155 -18.02 15.36 22.16
C SER A 155 -18.19 14.98 23.64
N LEU A 156 -17.57 13.89 24.09
CA LEU A 156 -17.61 13.46 25.50
C LEU A 156 -16.59 14.21 26.37
N TYR A 157 -15.60 14.86 25.76
CA TYR A 157 -14.52 15.53 26.46
C TYR A 157 -14.64 17.05 26.36
N THR A 158 -14.36 17.76 27.46
CA THR A 158 -14.46 19.22 27.55
C THR A 158 -13.55 19.96 26.56
N ASN A 159 -12.41 19.37 26.17
CA ASN A 159 -11.52 19.95 25.16
C ASN A 159 -10.75 18.87 24.36
N GLU A 160 -10.18 19.24 23.21
CA GLU A 160 -9.45 18.32 22.33
C GLU A 160 -8.15 17.79 22.97
N ARG A 161 -7.48 18.60 23.80
CA ARG A 161 -6.27 18.17 24.53
C ARG A 161 -6.57 17.08 25.55
N ASN A 162 -7.71 17.17 26.22
CA ASN A 162 -8.26 16.23 27.19
C ASN A 162 -8.65 14.93 26.46
N ALA A 163 -9.30 15.02 25.30
CA ALA A 163 -9.58 13.86 24.46
C ALA A 163 -8.30 13.12 24.02
N LYS A 164 -7.25 13.85 23.62
CA LYS A 164 -5.94 13.26 23.26
C LYS A 164 -5.25 12.64 24.49
N PHE A 165 -5.36 13.28 25.65
CA PHE A 165 -4.81 12.77 26.90
C PHE A 165 -5.50 11.47 27.34
N ASN A 166 -6.83 11.43 27.36
CA ASN A 166 -7.58 10.23 27.74
C ASN A 166 -7.37 9.10 26.73
N LYS A 167 -7.34 9.38 25.42
CA LYS A 167 -6.92 8.39 24.41
C LYS A 167 -5.50 7.88 24.61
N LYS A 168 -4.58 8.71 25.11
CA LYS A 168 -3.24 8.27 25.48
C LYS A 168 -3.30 7.39 26.72
N ALA A 169 -4.07 7.77 27.74
CA ALA A 169 -4.25 6.99 28.96
C ALA A 169 -4.87 5.61 28.67
N GLU A 170 -5.92 5.55 27.86
CA GLU A 170 -6.55 4.30 27.38
C GLU A 170 -5.50 3.36 26.77
N ARG A 171 -4.70 3.84 25.81
CA ARG A 171 -3.66 3.00 25.16
C ARG A 171 -2.67 2.34 26.14
N PHE A 172 -2.38 2.96 27.28
CA PHE A 172 -1.44 2.41 28.27
C PHE A 172 -2.15 1.62 29.37
N TYR A 173 -3.28 2.10 29.87
CA TYR A 173 -3.92 1.61 31.09
C TYR A 173 -5.11 0.69 30.84
N GLU A 174 -5.76 0.73 29.68
CA GLU A 174 -6.94 -0.09 29.37
C GLU A 174 -6.69 -1.57 29.65
N LYS A 175 -5.51 -2.08 29.30
CA LYS A 175 -5.11 -3.47 29.58
C LYS A 175 -5.10 -3.82 31.07
N TYR A 176 -4.79 -2.87 31.94
CA TYR A 176 -4.66 -3.06 33.39
C TYR A 176 -5.91 -2.64 34.15
N THR A 177 -6.76 -1.80 33.57
CA THR A 177 -7.98 -1.27 34.19
C THR A 177 -9.25 -1.91 33.64
N ALA A 178 -9.14 -2.89 32.73
CA ALA A 178 -10.28 -3.60 32.15
C ALA A 178 -11.19 -4.26 33.19
N GLU A 179 -10.64 -4.65 34.35
CA GLU A 179 -11.37 -5.29 35.43
C GLU A 179 -12.06 -4.29 36.38
N ILE A 180 -11.75 -2.99 36.26
CA ILE A 180 -12.39 -1.95 37.06
C ILE A 180 -13.83 -1.80 36.53
N ASN A 181 -14.75 -2.52 37.16
CA ASN A 181 -16.15 -2.65 36.76
C ASN A 181 -16.94 -1.33 36.99
N LEU A 182 -16.72 -0.34 36.13
CA LEU A 182 -17.53 0.89 36.11
C LEU A 182 -18.93 0.63 35.54
N GLU A 183 -19.05 -0.31 34.60
CA GLU A 183 -20.33 -0.64 33.94
C GLU A 183 -21.25 -1.55 34.78
N ARG A 184 -20.74 -2.13 35.86
CA ARG A 184 -21.54 -2.94 36.82
C ARG A 184 -21.93 -2.16 38.09
N GLY A 185 -21.80 -0.84 38.05
CA GLY A 185 -22.33 0.05 39.09
C GLY A 185 -21.58 0.01 40.42
N ASN A 186 -20.24 0.04 40.39
CA ASN A 186 -19.38 0.10 41.59
C ASN A 186 -19.73 -0.93 42.68
N SER A 187 -20.33 -2.05 42.30
CA SER A 187 -20.54 -3.18 43.19
C SER A 187 -19.30 -4.07 43.11
N LEU A 188 -18.63 -4.23 44.27
CA LEU A 188 -17.58 -5.22 44.47
C LEU A 188 -18.19 -6.61 44.64
#